data_AF-A0A226MAY7-F1
#
_entry.id   AF-A0A226MAY7-F1
#
_cell.length_a   1.000
_cell.length_b   1.000
_cell.length_c   1.000
_cell.angle_alpha   90.00
_cell.angle_beta   90.00
_cell.angle_gamma   90.00
#
_symmetry.space_group_name_H-M   'P 1'
#
loop_
_entity.id
_entity.type
_entity.pdbx_description
1 polymer ?
#
loop_
_entity_poly.entity_id
_entity_poly.type
_entity_poly.pdbx_seq_one_letter_code
_entity_poly.pdbx_strand_id
1 'polypeptide(L)'
;TLEAERLQNFQQLLRLEQEVLVPNQESMECRICFQHVPAGQGVLLRECLHNFCRDCLRQVINYSEEPAVACPYRDDSYACSSHLQEREIRAVSAPRQGGGRPGQRLTNG
;
A
#
# COMPACT_ATOMS: atom_id res chain seq x y z
N THR A 1 22.81 -25.71 -3.24
CA THR A 1 23.42 -25.99 -1.92
C THR A 1 22.64 -25.22 -0.89
N LEU A 2 22.68 -25.62 0.38
CA LEU A 2 22.01 -24.90 1.48
C LEU A 2 22.41 -23.41 1.53
N GLU A 3 23.67 -23.08 1.21
CA GLU A 3 24.15 -21.70 1.17
C GLU A 3 23.48 -20.86 0.06
N ALA A 4 23.22 -21.45 -1.11
CA ALA A 4 22.52 -20.77 -2.19
C ALA A 4 21.06 -20.47 -1.81
N GLU A 5 20.37 -21.41 -1.16
CA GLU A 5 19.00 -21.21 -0.66
C GLU A 5 18.94 -20.13 0.42
N ARG A 6 19.91 -20.12 1.36
CA ARG A 6 20.03 -19.08 2.37
C ARG A 6 20.26 -17.70 1.76
N LEU A 7 21.11 -17.63 0.73
CA LEU A 7 21.36 -16.37 0.02
C LEU A 7 20.12 -15.87 -0.71
N GLN A 8 19.37 -16.75 -1.36
CA GLN A 8 18.10 -16.39 -2.03
C GLN A 8 17.06 -15.88 -1.02
N ASN A 9 16.90 -16.56 0.11
CA ASN A 9 15.98 -16.12 1.16
C ASN A 9 16.38 -14.74 1.72
N PHE A 10 17.67 -14.51 1.98
CA PHE A 10 18.16 -13.23 2.45
C PHE A 10 17.91 -12.11 1.43
N GLN A 11 18.18 -12.35 0.15
CA GLN A 11 17.87 -11.40 -0.92
C GLN A 11 16.38 -11.08 -1.01
N GLN A 12 15.51 -12.07 -0.79
CA GLN A 12 14.07 -11.86 -0.78
C GLN A 12 13.64 -10.98 0.39
N LEU A 13 14.17 -11.22 1.61
CA LEU A 13 13.90 -10.38 2.77
C LEU A 13 14.32 -8.92 2.54
N LEU A 14 15.50 -8.70 1.96
CA LEU A 14 15.98 -7.35 1.62
C LEU A 14 15.07 -6.63 0.61
N ARG A 15 14.54 -7.35 -0.39
CA ARG A 15 13.59 -6.76 -1.35
C ARG A 15 12.30 -6.35 -0.67
N LEU A 16 11.74 -7.21 0.18
CA LEU A 16 10.51 -6.93 0.93
C LEU A 16 10.67 -5.75 1.90
N GLU A 17 11.86 -5.58 2.48
CA GLU A 17 12.18 -4.42 3.31
C GLU A 17 12.20 -3.11 2.50
N GLN A 18 12.70 -3.17 1.25
CA GLN A 18 12.80 -2.01 0.36
C GLN A 18 11.47 -1.59 -0.27
N GLU A 19 10.42 -2.41 -0.21
CA GLU A 19 9.11 -2.05 -0.75
C GLU A 19 8.53 -0.83 -0.02
N VAL A 20 8.35 0.27 -0.77
CA VAL A 20 7.84 1.52 -0.20
C VAL A 20 6.39 1.39 0.28
N LEU A 21 5.55 0.73 -0.52
CA LEU A 21 4.18 0.35 -0.16
C LEU A 21 4.05 -1.16 -0.22
N VAL A 22 3.46 -1.74 0.81
CA VAL A 22 3.14 -3.18 0.83
C VAL A 22 1.73 -3.35 0.24
N PRO A 23 1.57 -4.04 -0.89
CA PRO A 23 0.25 -4.28 -1.45
C PRO A 23 -0.52 -5.32 -0.62
N ASN A 24 -1.84 -5.31 -0.73
CA ASN A 24 -2.67 -6.39 -0.21
C ASN A 24 -2.44 -7.69 -1.00
N GLN A 25 -2.14 -8.79 -0.31
CA GLN A 25 -1.90 -10.08 -0.96
C GLN A 25 -3.20 -10.75 -1.44
N GLU A 26 -4.28 -10.53 -0.71
CA GLU A 26 -5.61 -11.07 -1.00
C GLU A 26 -6.59 -9.92 -1.23
N SER A 27 -7.69 -10.21 -1.95
CA SER A 27 -8.77 -9.25 -2.10
C SER A 27 -9.38 -8.89 -0.76
N MET A 28 -9.76 -7.63 -0.57
CA MET A 28 -10.30 -7.12 0.68
C MET A 28 -11.48 -6.18 0.42
N GLU A 29 -12.21 -5.81 1.46
CA GLU A 29 -13.21 -4.73 1.43
C GLU A 29 -12.67 -3.53 2.21
N CYS A 30 -12.60 -2.36 1.55
CA CYS A 30 -12.08 -1.16 2.21
C CYS A 30 -13.08 -0.63 3.23
N ARG A 31 -12.70 -0.59 4.51
CA ARG A 31 -13.57 -0.14 5.61
C ARG A 31 -13.95 1.35 5.59
N ILE A 32 -13.39 2.13 4.66
CA ILE A 32 -13.70 3.57 4.51
C ILE A 32 -14.80 3.77 3.47
N CYS A 33 -14.67 3.13 2.29
CA CYS A 33 -15.62 3.30 1.18
C CYS A 33 -16.50 2.07 0.90
N PHE A 34 -16.28 0.97 1.62
CA PHE A 34 -16.96 -0.32 1.48
C PHE A 34 -16.87 -0.93 0.08
N GLN A 35 -15.84 -0.55 -0.68
CA GLN A 35 -15.59 -1.11 -2.01
C GLN A 35 -14.67 -2.32 -1.95
N HIS A 36 -14.91 -3.26 -2.85
CA HIS A 36 -14.03 -4.41 -3.06
C HIS A 36 -12.71 -3.96 -3.71
N VAL A 37 -11.60 -4.35 -3.12
CA VAL A 37 -10.24 -4.04 -3.58
C VAL A 37 -9.54 -5.34 -3.95
N PRO A 38 -9.23 -5.56 -5.24
CA PRO A 38 -8.49 -6.74 -5.68
C PRO A 38 -7.09 -6.84 -5.04
N ALA A 39 -6.51 -8.04 -5.02
CA ALA A 39 -5.11 -8.24 -4.65
C ALA A 39 -4.20 -7.29 -5.46
N GLY A 40 -3.23 -6.67 -4.80
CA GLY A 40 -2.31 -5.70 -5.41
C GLY A 40 -2.81 -4.26 -5.54
N GLN A 41 -4.08 -3.96 -5.26
CA GLN A 41 -4.68 -2.62 -5.47
C GLN A 41 -4.89 -1.80 -4.18
N GLY A 42 -4.76 -2.45 -3.03
CA GLY A 42 -4.79 -1.86 -1.70
C GLY A 42 -3.39 -1.64 -1.14
N VAL A 43 -3.35 -1.06 0.06
CA VAL A 43 -2.11 -0.79 0.79
C VAL A 43 -2.26 -1.33 2.21
N LEU A 44 -1.35 -2.23 2.58
CA LEU A 44 -1.19 -2.77 3.93
C LEU A 44 -0.21 -1.88 4.70
N LEU A 45 -0.68 -1.24 5.78
CA LEU A 45 0.16 -0.38 6.62
C LEU A 45 1.11 -1.24 7.46
N ARG A 46 2.40 -0.93 7.44
CA ARG A 46 3.43 -1.80 8.04
C ARG A 46 3.39 -1.85 9.56
N GLU A 47 3.00 -0.76 10.22
CA GLU A 47 3.01 -0.67 11.69
C GLU A 47 1.84 -1.43 12.35
N CYS A 48 0.69 -1.53 11.67
CA CYS A 48 -0.53 -2.07 12.26
C CYS A 48 -1.25 -3.13 11.43
N LEU A 49 -0.75 -3.43 10.23
CA LEU A 49 -1.34 -4.40 9.29
C LEU A 49 -2.80 -4.11 8.89
N HIS A 50 -3.27 -2.88 9.09
CA HIS A 50 -4.56 -2.46 8.55
C HIS A 50 -4.45 -2.12 7.07
N ASN A 51 -5.53 -2.39 6.33
CA ASN A 51 -5.51 -2.40 4.88
C ASN A 51 -6.65 -1.54 4.31
N PHE A 52 -6.32 -0.75 3.29
CA PHE A 52 -7.23 0.23 2.71
C PHE A 52 -6.99 0.36 1.21
N CYS A 53 -8.00 0.81 0.46
CA CYS A 53 -7.76 1.21 -0.93
C CYS A 53 -6.85 2.44 -0.98
N ARG A 54 -6.01 2.52 -2.02
CA ARG A 54 -5.04 3.61 -2.15
C ARG A 54 -5.69 4.99 -2.22
N ASP A 55 -6.89 5.09 -2.76
CA ASP A 55 -7.57 6.37 -2.95
C ASP A 55 -8.14 6.91 -1.63
N CYS A 56 -8.68 6.04 -0.75
CA CYS A 56 -9.08 6.43 0.60
C CYS A 56 -7.88 6.85 1.47
N LEU A 57 -6.74 6.16 1.39
CA LEU A 57 -5.54 6.60 2.10
C LEU A 57 -5.02 7.94 1.58
N ARG A 58 -5.06 8.18 0.27
CA ARG A 58 -4.70 9.48 -0.30
C ARG A 58 -5.58 10.59 0.28
N GLN A 59 -6.89 10.34 0.39
CA GLN A 59 -7.81 11.29 1.00
C GLN A 59 -7.46 11.54 2.48
N VAL A 60 -7.20 10.50 3.27
CA VAL A 60 -6.81 10.66 4.68
C VAL A 60 -5.54 11.51 4.81
N ILE A 61 -4.53 11.27 3.97
CA ILE A 61 -3.30 12.06 3.94
C ILE A 61 -3.58 13.53 3.56
N ASN A 62 -4.34 13.75 2.49
CA ASN A 62 -4.60 15.10 1.96
C ASN A 62 -5.37 16.00 2.93
N TYR A 63 -6.21 15.42 3.78
CA TYR A 63 -7.05 16.15 4.74
C TYR A 63 -6.50 16.10 6.17
N SER A 64 -5.33 15.49 6.38
CA SER A 64 -4.68 15.51 7.68
C SER A 64 -4.05 16.89 7.92
N GLU A 65 -4.46 17.55 9.00
CA GLU A 65 -3.87 18.81 9.45
C GLU A 65 -2.66 18.58 10.38
N GLU A 66 -2.45 17.34 10.82
CA GLU A 66 -1.39 16.95 11.73
C GLU A 66 -0.10 16.55 10.98
N PRO A 67 1.09 16.82 11.56
CA PRO A 67 2.35 16.36 10.98
C PRO A 67 2.46 14.84 10.84
N ALA A 68 1.79 14.09 11.72
CA ALA A 68 1.75 12.63 11.69
C ALA A 68 0.33 12.16 11.34
N VAL A 69 0.20 11.46 10.22
CA VAL A 69 -1.10 10.97 9.75
C VAL A 69 -1.45 9.68 10.51
N ALA A 70 -2.49 9.70 11.34
CA ALA A 70 -2.95 8.52 12.07
C ALA A 70 -3.56 7.46 11.14
N CYS A 71 -3.45 6.19 11.53
CA CYS A 71 -4.16 5.10 10.86
C CYS A 71 -5.68 5.31 10.97
N PRO A 72 -6.44 5.22 9.86
CA PRO A 72 -7.89 5.47 9.88
C PRO A 72 -8.71 4.29 10.44
N TYR A 73 -8.06 3.19 10.86
CA TYR A 73 -8.79 2.03 11.38
C TYR A 73 -9.46 2.38 12.72
N ARG A 74 -10.78 2.20 12.75
CA ARG A 74 -11.58 2.19 13.97
C ARG A 74 -12.78 1.26 13.80
N ASP A 75 -13.20 0.65 14.88
CA ASP A 75 -14.47 -0.06 15.03
C ASP A 75 -15.15 0.36 16.34
N ASP A 76 -16.25 -0.30 16.71
CA ASP A 76 -17.06 0.04 17.88
C ASP A 76 -16.29 -0.06 19.21
N SER A 77 -15.17 -0.79 19.23
CA SER A 77 -14.43 -1.14 20.44
C SER A 77 -12.97 -0.65 20.45
N TYR A 78 -12.44 -0.30 19.30
CA TYR A 78 -11.02 -0.03 19.12
C TYR A 78 -10.76 1.01 18.05
N ALA A 79 -9.88 1.96 18.35
CA ALA A 79 -9.28 2.86 17.37
C ALA A 79 -7.77 2.62 17.35
N CYS A 80 -7.21 2.44 16.16
CA CYS A 80 -5.78 2.19 16.02
C CYS A 80 -4.97 3.44 16.36
N SER A 81 -3.96 3.30 17.22
CA SER A 81 -3.07 4.39 17.65
C SER A 81 -1.79 4.51 16.80
N SER A 82 -1.60 3.63 15.81
CA SER A 82 -0.46 3.69 14.89
C SER A 82 -0.60 4.85 13.91
N HIS A 83 0.54 5.28 13.37
CA HIS A 83 0.61 6.34 12.36
C HIS A 83 1.17 5.78 11.06
N LEU A 84 0.76 6.37 9.94
CA LEU A 84 1.35 6.10 8.63
C LEU A 84 2.81 6.54 8.66
N GLN A 85 3.67 5.73 8.08
CA GLN A 85 5.07 6.08 7.92
C GLN A 85 5.24 7.10 6.81
N GLU A 86 6.25 7.94 6.93
CA GLU A 86 6.59 8.94 5.92
C GLU A 86 6.78 8.34 4.51
N ARG A 87 7.33 7.12 4.41
CA ARG A 87 7.46 6.40 3.13
C ARG A 87 6.10 6.06 2.50
N GLU A 88 5.12 5.72 3.33
CA GLU A 88 3.76 5.38 2.92
C GLU A 88 3.04 6.66 2.46
N ILE A 89 3.15 7.73 3.24
CA ILE A 89 2.57 9.05 2.95
C ILE A 89 3.05 9.57 1.59
N ARG A 90 4.37 9.57 1.36
CA ARG A 90 4.95 10.05 0.10
C ARG A 90 4.50 9.21 -1.10
N ALA A 91 4.53 7.89 -0.99
CA ALA A 91 4.19 7.01 -2.10
C ALA A 91 2.69 6.96 -2.42
N VAL A 92 1.81 7.08 -1.41
CA VAL A 92 0.38 7.19 -1.65
C VAL A 92 0.04 8.54 -2.29
N SER A 93 0.69 9.63 -1.87
CA SER A 93 0.47 10.98 -2.40
C SER A 93 0.97 11.14 -3.84
N ALA A 94 2.07 10.45 -4.20
CA ALA A 94 2.61 10.48 -5.55
C ALA A 94 1.54 10.13 -6.61
N PRO A 95 1.54 10.79 -7.79
CA PRO A 95 0.65 10.45 -8.89
C PRO A 95 0.75 8.95 -9.19
N ARG A 96 -0.38 8.31 -9.55
CA ARG A 96 -0.29 6.96 -10.12
C ARG A 96 0.58 7.09 -11.36
N GLN A 97 1.80 6.56 -11.32
CA GLN A 97 2.56 6.35 -12.54
C GLN A 97 1.67 5.47 -13.41
N GLY A 98 1.12 6.04 -14.47
CA GLY A 98 0.19 5.33 -15.33
C GLY A 98 0.83 4.02 -15.73
N GLY A 99 0.15 2.91 -15.46
CA GLY A 99 0.51 1.60 -15.97
C GLY A 99 0.37 1.61 -17.49
N GLY A 100 1.30 2.27 -18.19
CA GLY A 100 1.50 2.09 -19.61
C GLY A 100 1.92 0.66 -19.81
N ARG A 101 0.99 -0.19 -20.27
CA ARG A 101 1.32 -1.50 -20.81
C ARG A 101 2.37 -1.26 -21.92
N PRO A 102 3.54 -1.90 -21.90
CA PRO A 102 4.40 -1.88 -23.08
C PRO A 102 3.70 -2.69 -24.17
N GLY A 103 3.26 -2.04 -25.25
CA GLY A 103 2.92 -2.74 -26.49
C GLY A 103 1.49 -2.64 -27.02
N GLN A 104 0.86 -1.47 -27.05
CA GLN A 104 -0.19 -1.23 -28.06
C GLN A 104 0.27 -0.14 -29.02
N ARG A 105 0.82 -0.60 -30.16
CA ARG A 105 1.03 0.20 -31.37
C ARG A 105 -0.34 0.75 -31.77
N LEU A 106 -0.48 2.08 -31.79
CA LEU A 106 -1.52 2.74 -32.54
C LEU A 106 -1.19 2.53 -34.03
N THR A 107 -1.95 1.70 -34.72
CA THR A 107 -1.99 1.76 -36.18
C THR A 107 -2.85 2.96 -36.56
N ASN A 108 -2.19 4.00 -37.10
CA ASN A 108 -2.86 5.15 -37.72
C ASN A 108 -3.76 4.67 -38.87
N GLY A 109 -4.95 5.27 -38.94
CA GLY A 109 -5.76 5.37 -40.16
C GLY A 109 -5.57 6.73 -40.80
#